data_AF-A0A258F9E8-F1
#
_entry.id   AF-A0A258F9E8-F1
#
_cell.length_a   1.000
_cell.length_b   1.000
_cell.length_c   1.000
_cell.angle_alpha   90.00
_cell.angle_beta   90.00
_cell.angle_gamma   90.00
#
_symmetry.space_group_name_H-M   'P 1'
#
loop_
_entity.id
_entity.type
_entity.pdbx_description
1 polymer ?
#
loop_
_entity_poly.entity_id
_entity_poly.type
_entity_poly.pdbx_seq_one_letter_code
_entity_poly.pdbx_strand_id
1 'polypeptide(L)'
;MKTHLSLAAVALALAACNPPEEAKTAPEAPTAAAAVTAANAWCRPSPNGAKAGGCYVTLTAATDDRLTGGSTPRAGELQVHEMKTENGMMKMAQLTEGLPLPAGQAVGLAPGGNHLMLIG
;
A
#
# COMPACT_ATOMS: atom_id res chain seq x y z
N MET A 1 -68.21 11.32 46.96
CA MET A 1 -69.46 11.26 46.17
C MET A 1 -69.11 11.48 44.70
N LYS A 2 -69.64 10.62 43.82
CA LYS A 2 -69.75 10.76 42.34
C LYS A 2 -68.48 10.52 41.53
N THR A 3 -68.43 9.81 40.40
CA THR A 3 -69.14 8.68 39.77
C THR A 3 -68.39 8.45 38.44
N HIS A 4 -68.31 7.19 38.00
CA HIS A 4 -67.77 6.64 36.76
C HIS A 4 -67.92 7.47 35.47
N LEU A 5 -66.96 7.37 34.54
CA LEU A 5 -67.23 7.01 33.14
C LEU A 5 -65.97 6.59 32.37
N SER A 6 -66.01 5.38 31.81
CA SER A 6 -65.02 4.87 30.85
C SER A 6 -65.17 5.53 29.48
N LEU A 7 -64.08 5.79 28.78
CA LEU A 7 -64.06 5.74 27.32
C LEU A 7 -62.69 5.25 26.83
N ALA A 8 -62.71 4.10 26.16
CA ALA A 8 -61.59 3.57 25.41
C ALA A 8 -61.43 4.36 24.10
N ALA A 9 -60.19 4.71 23.76
CA ALA A 9 -59.83 5.10 22.40
C ALA A 9 -58.44 4.53 22.06
N VAL A 10 -58.52 3.38 21.40
CA VAL A 10 -57.64 2.75 20.42
C VAL A 10 -56.43 3.58 19.93
N ALA A 11 -55.25 2.96 20.15
CA ALA A 11 -54.06 2.83 19.30
C ALA A 11 -53.57 4.02 18.44
N LEU A 12 -52.30 4.39 18.65
CA LEU A 12 -51.32 4.36 17.56
C LEU A 12 -49.91 4.16 18.13
N ALA A 13 -49.27 3.06 17.74
CA ALA A 13 -47.90 2.73 18.10
C ALA A 13 -46.91 3.57 17.29
N LEU A 14 -46.04 4.33 17.96
CA LEU A 14 -44.74 4.72 17.42
C LEU A 14 -43.67 4.29 18.42
N ALA A 15 -43.09 3.12 18.17
CA ALA A 15 -41.83 2.72 18.79
C ALA A 15 -40.70 3.54 18.16
N ALA A 16 -40.02 4.36 18.95
CA ALA A 16 -38.73 4.95 18.61
C ALA A 16 -37.89 5.10 19.88
N CYS A 17 -37.45 3.96 20.43
CA CYS A 17 -36.30 3.94 21.34
C CYS A 17 -35.07 3.71 20.48
N ASN A 18 -34.20 4.71 20.35
CA ASN A 18 -32.85 4.53 19.82
C ASN A 18 -31.85 4.90 20.93
N PRO A 19 -31.10 3.95 21.52
CA PRO A 19 -29.99 4.27 22.41
C PRO A 19 -28.81 4.84 21.62
N PRO A 20 -27.91 5.62 22.24
CA PRO A 20 -26.69 6.10 21.61
C PRO A 20 -25.78 4.91 21.32
N GLU A 21 -25.43 4.74 20.05
CA GLU A 21 -24.51 3.72 19.59
C GLU A 21 -23.12 4.02 20.17
N GLU A 22 -22.72 3.24 21.17
CA GLU A 22 -21.33 3.12 21.61
C GLU A 22 -20.47 2.84 20.37
N ALA A 23 -19.68 3.83 19.98
CA ALA A 23 -18.67 3.68 18.95
C ALA A 23 -17.73 2.56 19.40
N LYS A 24 -17.90 1.37 18.83
CA LYS A 24 -16.94 0.28 18.92
C LYS A 24 -15.60 0.81 18.41
N THR A 25 -14.70 1.11 19.33
CA THR A 25 -13.28 1.20 19.02
C THR A 25 -12.88 -0.13 18.41
N ALA A 26 -12.64 -0.14 17.10
CA ALA A 26 -12.11 -1.31 16.42
C ALA A 26 -10.77 -1.69 17.10
N PRO A 27 -10.50 -2.98 17.33
CA PRO A 27 -9.20 -3.40 17.82
C PRO A 27 -8.13 -2.91 16.85
N GLU A 28 -7.20 -2.09 17.33
CA GLU A 28 -6.00 -1.75 16.58
C GLU A 28 -5.22 -3.06 16.41
N ALA A 29 -5.26 -3.61 15.19
CA ALA A 29 -4.52 -4.82 14.87
C ALA A 29 -3.03 -4.56 15.18
N PRO A 30 -2.31 -5.51 15.79
CA PRO A 30 -0.88 -5.34 16.02
C PRO A 30 -0.24 -5.06 14.67
N THR A 31 0.46 -3.93 14.56
CA THR A 31 1.33 -3.67 13.41
C THR A 31 2.37 -4.77 13.43
N ALA A 32 2.18 -5.80 12.60
CA ALA A 32 3.20 -6.81 12.35
C ALA A 32 4.46 -6.05 11.95
N ALA A 33 5.60 -6.36 12.58
CA ALA A 33 6.89 -5.82 12.16
C ALA A 33 6.99 -6.02 10.64
N ALA A 34 7.36 -4.96 9.91
CA ALA A 34 7.36 -4.99 8.45
C ALA A 34 8.18 -6.19 7.97
N ALA A 35 7.52 -7.13 7.27
CA ALA A 35 8.14 -8.34 6.77
C ALA A 35 9.34 -8.05 5.86
N VAL A 36 9.39 -6.84 5.30
CA VAL A 36 10.50 -6.32 4.49
C VAL A 36 10.97 -4.99 5.07
N THR A 37 12.28 -4.87 5.29
CA THR A 37 12.94 -3.64 5.70
C THR A 37 13.56 -2.94 4.50
N ALA A 38 13.57 -1.61 4.50
CA ALA A 38 14.15 -0.78 3.45
C ALA A 38 15.24 0.13 4.04
N ALA A 39 16.41 0.16 3.39
CA ALA A 39 17.54 0.98 3.80
C ALA A 39 18.13 1.74 2.60
N ASN A 40 18.75 2.88 2.89
CA ASN A 40 19.48 3.70 1.91
C ASN A 40 18.64 4.07 0.67
N ALA A 41 17.34 4.36 0.88
CA ALA A 41 16.45 4.72 -0.21
C ALA A 41 16.78 6.12 -0.74
N TRP A 42 16.96 6.25 -2.05
CA TRP A 42 17.17 7.54 -2.72
C TRP A 42 16.70 7.50 -4.17
N CYS A 43 16.47 8.68 -4.75
CA CYS A 43 16.05 8.83 -6.15
C CYS A 43 16.99 9.77 -6.89
N ARG A 44 17.28 9.45 -8.15
CA ARG A 44 18.01 10.35 -9.04
C ARG A 44 17.04 11.42 -9.57
N PRO A 45 17.40 12.72 -9.52
CA PRO A 45 16.62 13.77 -10.17
C PRO A 45 16.44 13.47 -11.67
N SER A 46 15.21 13.55 -12.16
CA SER A 46 14.90 13.39 -13.58
C SER A 46 15.48 14.56 -14.38
N PRO A 47 16.29 14.31 -15.42
CA PRO A 47 16.87 15.38 -16.24
C PRO A 47 15.80 16.01 -17.14
N ASN A 48 15.87 17.33 -17.33
CA ASN A 48 15.22 18.08 -18.43
C ASN A 48 13.75 17.72 -18.72
N GLY A 49 12.89 17.67 -17.71
CA GLY A 49 11.46 17.40 -17.91
C GLY A 49 11.13 15.96 -18.32
N ALA A 50 12.08 15.03 -18.19
CA ALA A 50 11.84 13.61 -18.39
C ALA A 50 10.67 13.12 -17.52
N LYS A 51 9.80 12.31 -18.14
CA LYS A 51 8.63 11.69 -17.51
C LYS A 51 8.93 10.36 -16.82
N ALA A 52 10.22 10.06 -16.69
CA ALA A 52 10.71 8.87 -16.02
C ALA A 52 11.80 9.24 -15.02
N GLY A 53 11.83 8.54 -13.89
CA GLY A 53 12.82 8.72 -12.83
C GLY A 53 13.22 7.39 -12.21
N GLY A 54 14.47 7.28 -11.75
CA GLY A 54 14.98 6.08 -11.12
C GLY A 54 15.17 6.26 -9.62
N CYS A 55 14.66 5.32 -8.83
CA CYS A 55 14.94 5.20 -7.40
C CYS A 55 15.62 3.88 -7.06
N TYR A 56 16.35 3.92 -5.96
CA TYR A 56 17.28 2.89 -5.51
C TYR A 56 17.08 2.67 -4.01
N VAL A 57 17.19 1.43 -3.58
CA VAL A 57 16.92 1.02 -2.20
C VAL A 57 17.54 -0.35 -1.95
N THR A 58 17.94 -0.62 -0.72
CA THR A 58 18.27 -1.98 -0.28
C THR A 58 17.09 -2.54 0.48
N LEU A 59 16.59 -3.70 0.06
CA LEU A 59 15.48 -4.40 0.70
C LEU A 59 15.95 -5.69 1.36
N THR A 60 15.49 -5.97 2.58
CA THR A 60 15.75 -7.25 3.26
C THR A 60 14.44 -7.80 3.80
N ALA A 61 14.04 -8.98 3.32
CA ALA A 61 12.83 -9.67 3.77
C ALA A 61 13.14 -10.66 4.90
N ALA A 62 12.23 -10.83 5.87
CA ALA A 62 12.36 -11.78 6.97
C ALA A 62 12.06 -13.23 6.54
N THR A 63 11.23 -13.39 5.50
CA THR A 63 10.89 -14.66 4.84
C THR A 63 11.05 -14.50 3.34
N ASP A 64 11.01 -15.59 2.58
CA ASP A 64 11.02 -15.51 1.12
C ASP A 64 9.83 -14.68 0.63
N ASP A 65 10.13 -13.66 -0.17
CA ASP A 65 9.16 -12.70 -0.66
C ASP A 65 9.56 -12.22 -2.08
N ARG A 66 8.78 -11.28 -2.63
CA ARG A 66 8.95 -10.78 -3.97
C ARG A 66 8.44 -9.35 -4.08
N LEU A 67 9.32 -8.45 -4.51
CA LEU A 67 8.96 -7.09 -4.85
C LEU A 67 8.30 -7.06 -6.24
N THR A 68 6.98 -6.93 -6.29
CA THR A 68 6.21 -6.90 -7.55
C THR A 68 5.98 -5.49 -8.10
N GLY A 69 6.20 -4.45 -7.29
CA GLY A 69 5.94 -3.07 -7.68
C GLY A 69 5.74 -2.18 -6.47
N GLY A 70 5.07 -1.04 -6.67
CA GLY A 70 4.74 -0.10 -5.62
C GLY A 70 3.85 1.02 -6.11
N SER A 71 3.63 2.02 -5.26
CA SER A 71 2.92 3.24 -5.62
C SER A 71 3.53 4.43 -4.90
N THR A 72 3.34 5.62 -5.48
CA THR A 72 3.80 6.88 -4.88
C THR A 72 2.92 8.03 -5.39
N PRO A 73 2.60 9.03 -4.56
CA PRO A 73 1.87 10.21 -5.03
C PRO A 73 2.68 11.08 -6.01
N ARG A 74 3.96 10.78 -6.25
CA ARG A 74 4.86 11.56 -7.12
C ARG A 74 4.90 11.06 -8.57
N ALA A 75 4.32 9.90 -8.86
CA ALA A 75 4.34 9.29 -10.19
C ALA A 75 3.00 8.60 -10.46
N GLY A 76 2.64 8.47 -11.74
CA GLY A 76 1.45 7.71 -12.13
C GLY A 76 1.65 6.21 -11.95
N GLU A 77 2.88 5.73 -12.12
CA GLU A 77 3.24 4.32 -12.00
C GLU A 77 4.62 4.13 -11.37
N LEU A 78 4.79 3.03 -10.63
CA LEU A 78 6.09 2.58 -10.09
C LEU A 78 6.29 1.11 -10.44
N GLN A 79 7.30 0.86 -11.28
CA GLN A 79 7.65 -0.46 -11.80
C GLN A 79 9.02 -0.92 -11.26
N VAL A 80 9.26 -2.23 -11.23
CA VAL A 80 10.58 -2.80 -10.93
C VAL A 80 11.27 -3.16 -12.24
N HIS A 81 12.47 -2.63 -12.47
CA HIS A 81 13.22 -2.81 -13.71
C HIS A 81 14.57 -3.46 -13.44
N GLU A 82 15.05 -4.24 -14.40
CA GLU A 82 16.42 -4.75 -14.48
C GLU A 82 17.20 -4.07 -15.62
N MET A 83 18.52 -4.17 -15.56
CA MET A 83 19.40 -3.81 -16.66
C MET A 83 19.81 -5.09 -17.39
N LYS A 84 19.31 -5.29 -18.61
CA LYS A 84 19.58 -6.47 -19.42
C LYS A 84 20.39 -6.12 -20.65
N THR A 85 21.41 -6.91 -20.94
CA THR A 85 22.12 -6.84 -22.23
C THR A 85 21.32 -7.58 -23.28
N GLU A 86 20.90 -6.88 -24.31
CA GLU A 86 20.24 -7.46 -25.47
C GLU A 86 20.94 -6.97 -26.74
N ASN A 87 21.49 -7.90 -27.52
CA ASN A 87 22.24 -7.61 -28.76
C ASN A 87 23.39 -6.61 -28.55
N GLY A 88 24.13 -6.75 -27.45
CA GLY A 88 25.25 -5.87 -27.10
C GLY A 88 24.84 -4.48 -26.60
N MET A 89 23.55 -4.18 -26.48
CA MET A 89 23.03 -2.94 -25.92
C MET A 89 22.44 -3.19 -24.53
N MET A 90 22.82 -2.37 -23.55
CA MET A 90 22.17 -2.35 -22.25
C MET A 90 20.79 -1.71 -22.37
N LYS A 91 19.75 -2.44 -21.99
CA LYS A 91 18.37 -1.93 -21.92
C LYS A 91 17.82 -2.06 -20.52
N MET A 92 17.00 -1.09 -20.14
CA MET A 92 16.12 -1.17 -18.97
C MET A 92 14.90 -2.01 -19.36
N ALA A 93 14.59 -3.05 -18.60
CA ALA A 93 13.44 -3.92 -18.85
C ALA A 93 12.65 -4.14 -17.56
N GLN A 94 11.33 -4.04 -17.64
CA GLN A 94 10.46 -4.31 -16.50
C GLN A 94 10.51 -5.81 -16.11
N LEU A 95 10.61 -6.08 -14.82
CA LEU A 95 10.41 -7.40 -14.24
C LEU A 95 8.92 -7.61 -13.97
N THR A 96 8.17 -8.18 -14.91
CA THR A 96 6.72 -8.41 -14.78
C THR A 96 6.37 -9.35 -13.63
N GLU A 97 7.22 -10.36 -13.42
CA GLU A 97 7.11 -11.28 -12.29
C GLU A 97 7.69 -10.71 -11.00
N GLY A 98 8.17 -9.47 -10.99
CA GLY A 98 8.82 -8.85 -9.82
C GLY A 98 10.23 -9.40 -9.51
N LEU A 99 10.86 -8.76 -8.53
CA LEU A 99 12.21 -9.07 -8.05
C LEU A 99 12.14 -9.98 -6.81
N PRO A 100 12.74 -11.18 -6.84
CA PRO A 100 12.81 -12.05 -5.67
C PRO A 100 13.54 -11.39 -4.50
N LEU A 101 13.02 -11.58 -3.29
CA LEU A 101 13.63 -11.18 -2.02
C LEU A 101 13.80 -12.43 -1.15
N PRO A 102 14.92 -13.16 -1.26
CA PRO A 102 15.16 -14.34 -0.43
C PRO A 102 15.25 -13.96 1.06
N ALA A 103 14.78 -14.84 1.94
CA ALA A 103 14.76 -14.62 3.38
C ALA A 103 16.15 -14.25 3.93
N GLY A 104 16.22 -13.16 4.70
CA GLY A 104 17.43 -12.68 5.36
C GLY A 104 18.50 -12.11 4.43
N GLN A 105 18.27 -12.08 3.12
CA GLN A 105 19.23 -11.56 2.15
C GLN A 105 18.92 -10.09 1.82
N ALA A 106 19.95 -9.26 1.86
CA ALA A 106 19.86 -7.88 1.41
C ALA A 106 19.93 -7.83 -0.12
N VAL A 107 18.85 -7.40 -0.76
CA VAL A 107 18.75 -7.21 -2.21
C VAL A 107 18.88 -5.72 -2.54
N GLY A 108 19.94 -5.37 -3.25
CA GLY A 108 20.22 -4.00 -3.66
C GLY A 108 19.59 -3.65 -5.00
N LEU A 109 18.80 -2.59 -5.03
CA LEU A 109 18.42 -1.88 -6.25
C LEU A 109 19.35 -0.67 -6.38
N ALA A 110 20.22 -0.66 -7.39
CA ALA A 110 21.33 0.29 -7.54
C ALA A 110 21.56 0.69 -9.02
N PRO A 111 22.20 1.84 -9.28
CA PRO A 111 22.52 2.25 -10.65
C PRO A 111 23.30 1.17 -11.42
N GLY A 112 22.88 0.87 -12.65
CA GLY A 112 23.48 -0.17 -13.49
C GLY A 112 22.95 -1.59 -13.22
N GLY A 113 22.12 -1.79 -12.19
CA GLY A 113 21.41 -3.03 -11.91
C GLY A 113 19.90 -2.81 -11.81
N ASN A 114 19.26 -3.55 -10.90
CA ASN A 114 17.82 -3.43 -10.67
C ASN A 114 17.48 -2.06 -10.06
N HIS A 115 16.32 -1.51 -10.41
CA HIS A 115 15.89 -0.19 -9.94
C HIS A 115 14.37 -0.06 -9.94
N LEU A 116 13.86 0.91 -9.19
CA LEU A 116 12.47 1.33 -9.25
C LEU A 116 12.34 2.40 -10.32
N MET A 117 11.55 2.14 -11.35
CA MET A 117 11.23 3.10 -12.40
C MET A 117 9.92 3.80 -12.06
N LEU A 118 9.96 5.12 -11.92
CA LEU A 118 8.81 5.98 -11.71
C LEU A 118 8.42 6.58 -13.06
N ILE A 119 7.15 6.49 -13.44
CA ILE A 119 6.64 6.98 -14.73
C ILE A 119 5.48 7.94 -14.47
N GLY A 120 5.48 9.11 -15.12
CA GLY A 120 4.42 10.14 -15.04
C GLY A 120 4.91 11.57 -15.20
#